data_AF-A0A925L0F9-F1
#
_entry.id   AF-A0A925L0F9-F1
#
_cell.length_a   1.000
_cell.length_b   1.000
_cell.length_c   1.000
_cell.angle_alpha   90.00
_cell.angle_beta   90.00
_cell.angle_gamma   90.00
#
_symmetry.space_group_name_H-M   'P 1'
#
loop_
_entity.id
_entity.type
_entity.pdbx_description
1 polymer ?
#
loop_
_entity_poly.entity_id
_entity_poly.type
_entity_poly.pdbx_seq_one_letter_code
_entity_poly.pdbx_strand_id
1 'polypeptide(L)'
;MAGWSQFQLGVHAGLTTKQVQMYESGATTISITALYRISHALNLPMGYFVKQMDKVLKLPPARRAIAMNAEIEKALDMYFSIPDGMHRVLHEFLTGLVKRGRELM
;
A
#
# COMPACT_ATOMS: atom_id res chain seq x y z
N MET A 1 19.44 0.90 9.40
CA MET A 1 18.28 1.76 9.72
C MET A 1 18.65 2.59 10.93
N ALA A 2 18.74 3.91 10.80
CA ALA A 2 18.90 4.79 11.96
C ALA A 2 17.50 5.33 12.31
N GLY A 3 16.98 4.89 13.45
CA GLY A 3 15.62 5.19 13.90
C GLY A 3 15.15 4.18 14.94
N TRP A 4 14.15 4.57 15.74
CA TRP A 4 13.57 3.77 16.82
C TRP A 4 13.03 2.42 16.36
N SER A 5 13.03 1.43 17.26
CA SER A 5 12.29 0.18 17.05
C SER A 5 10.77 0.42 17.02
N GLN A 6 9.99 -0.51 16.45
CA GLN A 6 8.52 -0.41 16.43
C GLN A 6 7.93 -0.20 17.83
N PHE A 7 8.49 -0.86 18.84
CA PHE A 7 8.09 -0.69 20.23
C PHE A 7 8.42 0.72 20.73
N GLN A 8 9.64 1.20 20.50
CA GLN A 8 10.07 2.55 20.90
C GLN A 8 9.20 3.63 20.23
N LEU A 9 8.96 3.50 18.92
CA LEU A 9 8.07 4.39 18.19
C LEU A 9 6.65 4.35 18.75
N GLY A 10 6.14 3.17 19.07
CA GLY A 10 4.85 3.02 19.73
C GLY A 10 4.78 3.81 21.04
N VAL A 11 5.75 3.62 21.94
CA VAL A 11 5.79 4.32 23.23
C VAL A 11 5.80 5.84 23.04
N HIS A 12 6.69 6.35 22.21
CA HIS A 12 6.86 7.79 22.04
C HIS A 12 5.75 8.47 21.22
N ALA A 13 5.16 7.76 20.25
CA ALA A 13 4.00 8.25 19.51
C ALA A 13 2.68 7.90 20.20
N GLY A 14 2.71 7.25 21.38
CA GLY A 14 1.58 6.67 22.12
C GLY A 14 0.64 5.85 21.24
N LEU A 15 1.23 4.91 20.50
CA LEU A 15 0.61 3.89 19.67
C LEU A 15 1.03 2.51 20.21
N THR A 16 0.21 1.50 19.96
CA THR A 16 0.63 0.11 20.23
C THR A 16 1.61 -0.37 19.15
N THR A 17 2.49 -1.31 19.48
CA THR A 17 3.39 -1.95 18.50
C THR A 17 2.61 -2.53 17.31
N LYS A 18 1.42 -3.10 17.58
CA LYS A 18 0.52 -3.60 16.53
C LYS A 18 0.03 -2.49 15.60
N GLN A 19 -0.36 -1.33 16.14
CA GLN A 19 -0.76 -0.18 15.30
C GLN A 19 0.40 0.31 14.44
N VAL A 20 1.60 0.42 15.01
CA VAL A 20 2.81 0.78 14.25
C VAL A 20 3.03 -0.21 13.10
N GLN A 21 2.96 -1.52 13.38
CA GLN A 21 3.10 -2.56 12.35
C GLN A 21 2.04 -2.47 11.25
N MET A 22 0.78 -2.19 11.59
CA MET A 22 -0.31 -2.03 10.62
C MET A 22 -0.12 -0.80 9.73
N TYR A 23 0.44 0.28 10.27
CA TYR A 23 0.76 1.48 9.50
C TYR A 23 1.98 1.26 8.60
N GLU A 24 3.01 0.57 9.08
CA GLU A 24 4.19 0.23 8.27
C GLU A 24 3.85 -0.70 7.11
N SER A 25 2.95 -1.67 7.30
CA SER A 25 2.51 -2.57 6.24
C SER A 25 1.45 -1.98 5.31
N GLY A 26 0.92 -0.79 5.64
CA GLY A 26 -0.21 -0.19 4.91
C GLY A 26 -1.53 -0.93 5.08
N ALA A 27 -1.62 -1.87 6.02
CA ALA A 27 -2.83 -2.66 6.26
C ALA A 27 -4.00 -1.83 6.81
N THR A 28 -3.72 -0.66 7.40
CA THR A 28 -4.73 0.33 7.78
C THR A 28 -4.32 1.73 7.37
N THR A 29 -5.32 2.57 7.08
CA THR A 29 -5.11 4.01 6.91
C THR A 29 -4.74 4.66 8.22
N ILE A 30 -3.74 5.55 8.18
CA ILE A 30 -3.34 6.37 9.32
C ILE A 30 -4.19 7.64 9.41
N SER A 31 -4.63 8.00 10.62
CA SER A 31 -5.29 9.29 10.84
C SER A 31 -4.28 10.44 10.88
N ILE A 32 -4.72 11.65 10.55
CA ILE A 32 -3.86 12.85 10.59
C ILE A 32 -3.26 13.05 12.00
N THR A 33 -4.05 12.85 13.05
CA THR A 33 -3.59 12.97 14.44
C THR A 33 -2.50 11.93 14.77
N ALA A 34 -2.64 10.68 14.31
CA ALA A 34 -1.62 9.66 14.51
C ALA A 34 -0.34 9.99 13.72
N LEU A 35 -0.47 10.43 12.47
CA LEU A 35 0.66 10.85 11.63
C LEU A 35 1.42 12.02 12.27
N TYR A 36 0.71 12.99 12.85
CA TYR A 36 1.32 14.11 13.58
C TYR A 36 2.15 13.64 14.78
N ARG A 37 1.63 12.69 15.57
CA ARG A 37 2.35 12.12 16.72
C ARG A 37 3.61 11.37 16.27
N ILE A 38 3.52 10.59 15.19
CA ILE A 38 4.68 9.89 14.59
C ILE A 38 5.71 10.89 14.06
N SER A 39 5.28 11.94 13.39
CA SER A 39 6.12 13.03 12.88
C SER A 39 6.92 13.68 14.02
N HIS A 40 6.26 14.02 15.12
CA HIS A 40 6.92 14.58 16.31
C HIS A 40 7.87 13.58 16.98
N ALA A 41 7.45 12.32 17.13
CA ALA A 41 8.25 11.23 17.67
C ALA A 41 9.58 11.05 16.90
N LEU A 42 9.53 11.06 15.57
CA LEU A 42 10.70 10.88 14.72
C LEU A 42 11.48 12.18 14.45
N ASN A 43 11.00 13.32 14.95
CA ASN A 43 11.52 14.65 14.63
C ASN A 43 11.63 14.89 13.11
N LEU A 44 10.61 14.45 12.36
CA LEU A 44 10.51 14.61 10.92
C LEU A 44 9.29 15.47 10.57
N PRO A 45 9.39 16.38 9.60
CA PRO A 45 8.21 17.15 9.16
C PRO A 45 7.16 16.21 8.55
N MET A 46 5.87 16.48 8.78
CA MET A 46 4.74 15.74 8.18
C MET A 46 4.89 15.56 6.66
N GLY A 47 5.42 16.58 5.97
CA GLY A 47 5.69 16.57 4.54
C GLY A 47 6.62 15.43 4.08
N TYR A 48 7.46 14.89 4.96
CA TYR A 48 8.34 13.77 4.66
C TYR A 48 7.55 12.50 4.27
N PHE A 49 6.45 12.22 4.99
CA PHE A 49 5.64 11.01 4.78
C PHE A 49 4.78 11.07 3.51
N VAL A 50 4.48 12.28 3.02
CA VAL A 50 3.62 12.49 1.86
C VAL A 50 4.38 12.90 0.61
N LYS A 51 5.71 13.03 0.67
CA LYS A 51 6.57 13.52 -0.43
C LYS A 51 6.41 12.73 -1.74
N GLN A 52 6.06 11.45 -1.64
CA GLN A 52 5.87 10.59 -2.80
C GLN A 52 4.40 10.51 -3.26
N MET A 53 3.46 11.06 -2.48
CA MET A 53 2.03 11.06 -2.84
C MET A 53 1.77 11.88 -4.10
N ASP A 54 2.56 12.91 -4.40
CA ASP A 54 2.39 13.70 -5.62
C ASP A 54 2.44 12.84 -6.90
N LYS A 55 3.26 11.79 -6.92
CA LYS A 55 3.34 10.87 -8.06
C LYS A 55 2.05 10.06 -8.18
N VAL A 56 1.53 9.58 -7.06
CA VAL A 56 0.29 8.78 -6.99
C VAL A 56 -0.94 9.64 -7.31
N LEU A 57 -1.02 10.85 -6.77
CA LEU A 57 -2.14 11.77 -6.97
C LEU A 57 -2.25 12.26 -8.42
N LYS A 58 -1.12 12.33 -9.15
CA LYS A 58 -1.10 12.63 -10.59
C LYS A 58 -1.59 11.47 -11.48
N LEU A 59 -1.74 10.26 -10.93
CA LEU A 59 -2.28 9.14 -11.69
C LEU A 59 -3.81 9.32 -11.92
N PRO A 60 -4.33 8.82 -13.07
CA PRO A 60 -5.77 8.68 -13.28
C PRO A 60 -6.43 7.88 -12.14
N PRO A 61 -7.72 8.13 -11.80
CA PRO A 61 -8.38 7.51 -10.64
C PRO A 61 -8.24 5.97 -10.57
N ALA A 62 -8.37 5.28 -11.71
CA ALA A 62 -8.19 3.82 -11.78
C ALA A 62 -6.76 3.37 -11.42
N ARG A 63 -5.74 4.06 -11.96
CA ARG A 63 -4.33 3.77 -11.62
C ARG A 63 -3.98 4.17 -10.19
N ARG A 64 -4.64 5.18 -9.64
CA ARG A 64 -4.47 5.62 -8.26
C ARG A 64 -4.98 4.56 -7.27
N ALA A 65 -6.15 3.98 -7.54
CA ALA A 65 -6.72 2.90 -6.73
C ALA A 65 -5.81 1.65 -6.70
N ILE A 66 -5.18 1.33 -7.84
CA ILE A 66 -4.20 0.24 -7.95
C ILE A 66 -2.94 0.58 -7.15
N ALA A 67 -2.34 1.76 -7.37
CA ALA A 67 -1.10 2.18 -6.72
C ALA A 67 -1.23 2.37 -5.19
N MET A 68 -2.45 2.53 -4.67
CA MET A 68 -2.72 2.64 -3.23
C MET A 68 -3.04 1.30 -2.58
N ASN A 69 -3.05 0.20 -3.34
CA ASN A 69 -3.34 -1.14 -2.85
C ASN A 69 -2.11 -2.04 -3.00
N ALA A 70 -1.44 -2.31 -1.87
CA ALA A 70 -0.22 -3.10 -1.83
C ALA A 70 -0.40 -4.54 -2.37
N GLU A 71 -1.58 -5.14 -2.24
CA GLU A 71 -1.84 -6.46 -2.80
C GLU A 71 -1.92 -6.43 -4.32
N ILE A 72 -2.55 -5.39 -4.88
CA ILE A 72 -2.64 -5.20 -6.34
C ILE A 72 -1.27 -4.85 -6.90
N GLU A 73 -0.49 -3.99 -6.23
CA GLU A 73 0.88 -3.68 -6.64
C GLU A 73 1.74 -4.96 -6.67
N LYS A 74 1.69 -5.78 -5.62
CA LYS A 74 2.39 -7.07 -5.57
C LYS A 74 1.91 -8.05 -6.66
N ALA A 75 0.61 -8.07 -6.94
CA ALA A 75 0.05 -8.88 -8.02
C ALA A 75 0.51 -8.39 -9.40
N LEU A 76 0.69 -7.09 -9.59
CA LEU A 76 1.25 -6.51 -10.81
C LEU A 76 2.73 -6.83 -10.97
N ASP A 77 3.53 -6.74 -9.92
CA ASP A 77 4.94 -7.15 -9.96
C ASP A 77 5.05 -8.63 -10.34
N MET A 78 4.20 -9.48 -9.75
CA MET A 78 4.12 -10.89 -10.12
C MET A 78 3.68 -11.09 -11.57
N TYR A 79 2.71 -10.30 -12.05
CA TYR A 79 2.25 -10.31 -13.43
C TYR A 79 3.37 -9.94 -14.40
N PHE A 80 4.07 -8.83 -14.20
CA PHE A 80 5.14 -8.38 -15.10
C PHE A 80 6.41 -9.25 -15.03
N SER A 81 6.54 -10.09 -13.99
CA SER A 81 7.61 -11.09 -13.90
C SER A 81 7.34 -12.34 -14.74
N ILE A 82 6.13 -12.48 -15.30
CA ILE A 82 5.77 -13.61 -16.16
C ILE A 82 6.41 -13.42 -17.54
N PRO A 83 6.95 -14.49 -18.17
CA PRO A 83 7.47 -14.41 -19.53
C PRO A 83 6.37 -13.99 -20.53
N ASP A 84 6.73 -13.17 -21.53
CA ASP A 84 5.76 -12.53 -22.45
C ASP A 84 4.76 -13.49 -23.12
N GLY A 85 5.14 -14.74 -23.37
CA GLY A 85 4.26 -15.76 -23.95
C GLY A 85 3.11 -16.22 -23.06
N MET A 86 3.23 -16.05 -21.74
CA MET A 86 2.24 -16.51 -20.76
C MET A 86 1.23 -15.42 -20.36
N HIS A 87 1.50 -14.14 -20.67
CA HIS A 87 0.59 -13.03 -20.39
C HIS A 87 -0.76 -13.18 -21.10
N ARG A 88 -0.77 -13.63 -22.36
CA ARG A 88 -2.01 -13.85 -23.13
C ARG A 88 -2.86 -14.96 -22.51
N VAL A 89 -2.23 -16.07 -22.14
CA VAL A 89 -2.92 -17.22 -21.53
C VAL A 89 -3.56 -16.81 -20.20
N LEU A 90 -2.82 -16.05 -19.37
CA LEU A 90 -3.35 -15.55 -18.11
C LEU A 90 -4.52 -14.57 -18.32
N HIS A 91 -4.42 -13.68 -19.31
CA HIS A 91 -5.50 -12.75 -19.65
C HIS A 91 -6.78 -13.48 -20.09
N GLU A 92 -6.66 -14.47 -20.99
CA GLU A 92 -7.81 -15.27 -21.45
C GLU A 92 -8.44 -16.05 -20.29
N PHE A 93 -7.61 -16.63 -19.42
CA PHE A 93 -8.08 -17.36 -18.23
C PHE A 93 -8.84 -16.46 -17.25
N LEU A 94 -8.27 -15.32 -16.87
CA LEU A 94 -8.91 -14.35 -15.95
C LEU A 94 -10.21 -13.79 -16.53
N THR A 95 -10.22 -13.48 -17.84
CA THR A 95 -11.42 -13.02 -18.53
C THR A 95 -12.52 -14.09 -18.51
N GLY A 96 -12.14 -15.36 -18.73
CA GLY A 96 -13.05 -16.50 -18.67
C GLY A 96 -13.62 -16.75 -17.27
N LEU A 97 -12.83 -16.57 -16.22
CA LEU A 97 -13.28 -16.67 -14.83
C LEU A 97 -14.27 -15.57 -14.47
N VAL A 98 -13.97 -14.31 -14.82
CA VAL A 98 -14.84 -13.17 -14.54
C VAL A 98 -16.19 -13.30 -15.26
N LYS A 99 -16.20 -13.84 -16.48
CA LYS A 99 -17.43 -14.07 -17.24
C LYS A 99 -18.31 -15.14 -16.57
N ARG A 100 -17.73 -16.30 -16.21
CA ARG A 100 -18.45 -17.38 -15.50
C ARG A 100 -18.93 -16.98 -14.11
N GLY A 101 -18.13 -16.22 -13.35
CA GLY A 101 -18.53 -15.74 -12.03
C GLY A 101 -19.73 -14.78 -12.07
N ARG A 102 -19.91 -14.04 -13.18
CA ARG A 102 -21.08 -13.19 -13.40
C ARG A 102 -22.33 -13.94 -13.89
N GLU A 103 -22.17 -15.11 -14.50
CA GLU A 103 -23.27 -15.97 -14.94
C GLU A 103 -23.87 -16.81 -13.78
N LEU A 104 -23.16 -16.89 -12.65
CA LEU A 104 -23.56 -17.64 -11.45
C LEU A 104 -24.16 -16.76 -10.33
N MET A 105 -24.25 -15.44 -10.54
CA MET A 105 -24.91 -14.47 -9.66
C MET A 105 -26.18 -13.95 -10.31
#